data_AF-A0A7C1D3E2-F1
#
_entry.id   AF-A0A7C1D3E2-F1
#
_cell.length_a   1.000
_cell.length_b   1.000
_cell.length_c   1.000
_cell.angle_alpha   90.00
_cell.angle_beta   90.00
_cell.angle_gamma   90.00
#
_symmetry.space_group_name_H-M   'P 1'
#
loop_
_entity.id
_entity.type
_entity.pdbx_description
1 polymer ?
#
loop_
_entity_poly.entity_id
_entity_poly.type
_entity_poly.pdbx_seq_one_letter_code
_entity_poly.pdbx_strand_id
1 'polypeptide(L)'
;MDIATILDIIGDWFIHEGLKILLIIILTLVAIKGVQLFTSRLSALISKRKLDEEYKKRADTLGSVIQHLLNVFIIVIAVIMFLGQIGVEIGPILAAAGIVGLASGFGAQS
;
A
#
# COMPACT_ATOMS: atom_id res chain seq x y z
N MET A 1 -14.01 -19.43 -32.85
CA MET A 1 -13.01 -18.55 -32.24
C MET A 1 -11.68 -19.25 -32.41
N ASP A 2 -10.84 -18.71 -33.28
CA ASP A 2 -9.55 -19.31 -33.61
C ASP A 2 -8.54 -19.01 -32.51
N ILE A 3 -7.66 -19.98 -32.21
CA ILE A 3 -6.63 -19.86 -31.15
C ILE A 3 -5.70 -18.68 -31.42
N ALA A 4 -5.46 -18.37 -32.70
CA ALA A 4 -4.71 -17.19 -33.14
C ALA A 4 -5.33 -15.88 -32.65
N THR A 5 -6.66 -15.74 -32.66
CA THR A 5 -7.36 -14.53 -32.19
C THR A 5 -7.22 -14.36 -30.67
N ILE A 6 -7.21 -15.46 -29.92
CA ILE A 6 -7.00 -15.43 -28.46
C ILE A 6 -5.57 -15.00 -28.14
N LEU A 7 -4.58 -15.47 -28.91
CA LEU A 7 -3.18 -15.10 -28.74
C LEU A 7 -2.94 -13.61 -29.07
N ASP A 8 -3.60 -13.07 -30.10
CA ASP A 8 -3.50 -11.65 -30.43
C ASP A 8 -4.15 -10.75 -29.36
N ILE A 9 -5.32 -11.13 -28.84
CA ILE A 9 -6.00 -10.38 -27.76
C ILE A 9 -5.16 -10.40 -26.48
N ILE A 10 -4.63 -11.56 -26.08
CA ILE A 10 -3.80 -11.68 -24.88
C ILE A 10 -2.47 -10.95 -25.06
N GLY A 11 -1.86 -11.03 -26.25
CA GLY A 11 -0.59 -10.38 -26.57
C GLY A 11 -0.68 -8.86 -26.55
N ASP A 12 -1.72 -8.29 -27.18
CA ASP A 12 -1.94 -6.84 -27.22
C ASP A 12 -2.28 -6.28 -25.83
N TRP A 13 -3.12 -7.00 -25.08
CA TRP A 13 -3.41 -6.70 -23.67
C TRP A 13 -2.14 -6.73 -22.82
N PHE A 14 -1.31 -7.77 -22.96
CA PHE A 14 -0.10 -7.92 -22.15
C PHE A 14 0.91 -6.78 -22.37
N ILE A 15 1.04 -6.25 -23.58
CA ILE A 15 1.99 -5.17 -23.87
C ILE A 15 1.46 -3.83 -23.36
N HIS A 16 0.17 -3.54 -23.56
CA HIS A 16 -0.43 -2.27 -23.12
C HIS A 16 -0.67 -2.20 -21.61
N GLU A 17 -1.02 -3.33 -21.00
CA GLU A 17 -1.36 -3.43 -19.59
C GLU A 17 -0.19 -3.85 -18.72
N GLY A 18 0.69 -4.71 -19.24
CA GLY A 18 1.88 -5.19 -18.51
C GLY A 18 2.79 -4.05 -18.06
N LEU A 19 2.90 -2.98 -18.85
CA LEU A 19 3.70 -1.81 -18.47
C LEU A 19 3.08 -1.03 -17.31
N LYS A 20 1.74 -0.94 -17.25
CA LYS A 20 1.03 -0.31 -16.13
C LYS A 20 1.12 -1.15 -14.86
N ILE A 21 0.96 -2.47 -14.98
CA ILE A 21 1.16 -3.41 -13.86
C ILE A 21 2.57 -3.30 -13.32
N LEU A 22 3.57 -3.27 -14.19
CA LEU A 22 4.98 -3.11 -13.81
C LEU A 22 5.21 -1.76 -13.12
N LEU A 23 4.58 -0.68 -13.59
CA LEU A 23 4.64 0.64 -12.95
C LEU A 23 3.99 0.60 -11.55
N ILE A 24 2.82 -0.02 -11.39
CA ILE A 24 2.15 -0.21 -10.09
C ILE A 24 3.06 -0.96 -9.12
N ILE A 25 3.69 -2.05 -9.58
CA ILE A 25 4.63 -2.83 -8.75
C ILE A 25 5.83 -1.97 -8.36
N ILE A 26 6.45 -1.26 -9.29
CA ILE A 26 7.58 -0.37 -9.00
C ILE A 26 7.18 0.70 -7.99
N LEU A 27 6.04 1.38 -8.18
CA LEU A 27 5.55 2.40 -7.25
C LEU A 27 5.27 1.81 -5.88
N THR A 28 4.67 0.63 -5.82
CA THR A 28 4.38 -0.06 -4.55
C THR A 28 5.67 -0.39 -3.80
N LEU A 29 6.67 -0.94 -4.49
CA LEU A 29 7.97 -1.24 -3.90
C LEU A 29 8.70 0.03 -3.43
N VAL A 30 8.64 1.10 -4.22
CA VAL A 30 9.20 2.41 -3.85
C VAL A 30 8.49 2.98 -2.63
N ALA A 31 7.16 2.88 -2.56
CA ALA A 31 6.37 3.34 -1.42
C ALA A 31 6.71 2.56 -0.13
N ILE A 32 6.73 1.22 -0.20
CA ILE A 32 7.10 0.36 0.95
C ILE A 32 8.53 0.67 1.42
N LYS A 33 9.49 0.75 0.48
CA LYS A 33 10.87 1.14 0.81
C LYS A 33 10.94 2.56 1.37
N GLY A 34 10.11 3.47 0.88
CA GLY A 34 10.02 4.84 1.37
C GLY A 34 9.59 4.90 2.83
N VAL A 35 8.55 4.12 3.21
CA VAL A 35 8.09 3.99 4.61
C VAL A 35 9.22 3.46 5.49
N GLN A 36 9.89 2.39 5.07
CA GLN A 36 10.99 1.79 5.82
C GLN A 36 12.17 2.77 5.99
N LEU A 37 12.53 3.49 4.92
CA LEU A 37 13.63 4.46 4.93
C LEU A 37 13.32 5.66 5.84
N PHE A 38 12.08 6.15 5.79
CA PHE A 38 11.68 7.32 6.56
C PHE A 38 11.74 7.05 8.07
N THR A 39 11.28 5.88 8.52
CA THR A 39 11.31 5.55 9.95
C THR A 39 12.73 5.33 10.48
N SER A 40 13.63 4.71 9.70
CA SER A 40 15.03 4.53 10.13
C SER A 40 15.77 5.87 10.28
N ARG A 41 15.45 6.86 9.45
CA ARG A 41 16.02 8.21 9.56
C ARG A 41 15.45 9.00 10.74
N LEU A 42 14.17 8.83 11.03
CA LEU A 42 13.54 9.46 12.20
C LEU A 42 14.09 8.92 13.53
N SER A 43 14.29 7.60 13.64
CA SER A 43 14.85 7.00 14.87
C SER A 43 16.29 7.45 15.15
N ALA A 44 17.11 7.66 14.11
CA ALA A 44 18.47 8.17 14.23
C ALA A 44 18.54 9.62 14.72
N LEU A 45 17.58 10.47 14.33
CA LEU A 45 17.50 11.86 14.79
C LEU A 45 17.01 11.94 16.24
N ILE A 46 16.08 11.06 16.64
CA ILE A 46 15.49 11.03 17.98
C ILE A 46 16.47 10.46 19.02
N SER A 47 17.35 9.51 18.64
CA SER A 47 18.36 8.91 19.55
C SER A 47 19.42 9.89 20.08
N LYS A 48 19.57 11.09 19.51
CA LYS A 48 20.55 12.08 20.01
C LYS A 48 20.07 12.87 21.23
N ARG A 49 18.77 12.84 21.58
CA ARG A 49 18.30 13.34 22.88
C ARG A 49 18.32 12.18 23.87
N LYS A 50 18.95 12.37 25.03
CA LYS A 50 18.75 11.51 26.22
C LYS A 50 17.28 11.62 26.63
N LEU A 51 16.39 10.91 25.94
CA LEU A 51 15.03 10.68 26.36
C LEU A 51 15.05 9.47 27.29
N ASP A 52 14.25 9.50 28.37
CA ASP A 52 14.17 8.39 29.30
C ASP A 52 13.87 7.09 28.53
N GLU A 53 14.51 5.99 28.92
CA GLU A 53 14.39 4.69 28.24
C GLU A 53 12.93 4.24 28.05
N GLU A 54 12.04 4.68 28.96
CA GLU A 54 10.61 4.44 28.89
C GLU A 54 9.91 5.19 27.74
N TYR A 55 10.27 6.46 27.49
CA TYR A 55 9.79 7.22 26.34
C TYR A 55 10.27 6.60 25.03
N LYS A 56 11.51 6.11 25.00
CA LYS A 56 12.06 5.43 23.82
C LYS A 56 11.29 4.14 23.50
N LYS A 57 11.00 3.31 24.50
CA LYS A 57 10.19 2.09 24.33
C LYS A 57 8.79 2.40 23.80
N ARG A 58 8.12 3.44 24.31
CA ARG A 58 6.80 3.87 23.82
C ARG A 58 6.84 4.42 22.40
N ALA A 59 7.89 5.16 22.06
CA ALA A 59 8.08 5.67 20.71
C ALA A 59 8.35 4.55 19.69
N ASP A 60 9.11 3.53 20.08
CA ASP A 60 9.42 2.37 19.22
C ASP A 60 8.17 1.53 18.94
N THR A 61 7.31 1.28 19.93
CA THR A 61 6.05 0.56 19.71
C THR A 61 5.06 1.36 18.87
N LEU A 62 4.93 2.66 19.10
CA LEU A 62 4.04 3.50 18.30
C LEU A 62 4.55 3.63 16.86
N GLY A 63 5.88 3.75 16.68
CA GLY A 63 6.52 3.77 15.39
C GLY A 63 6.30 2.48 14.60
N SER A 64 6.39 1.32 15.25
CA SER A 64 6.14 0.04 14.60
C SER A 64 4.67 -0.11 14.19
N VAL A 65 3.71 0.31 15.03
CA VAL A 65 2.28 0.28 14.68
C VAL A 65 1.99 1.17 13.47
N ILE A 66 2.53 2.40 13.44
CA ILE A 66 2.35 3.32 12.31
C ILE A 66 2.94 2.73 11.01
N GLN A 67 4.13 2.14 11.08
CA GLN A 67 4.73 1.45 9.92
C GLN A 67 3.85 0.33 9.39
N HIS A 68 3.30 -0.50 10.28
CA HIS A 68 2.42 -1.59 9.88
C HIS A 68 1.15 -1.07 9.21
N LEU A 69 0.52 -0.03 9.78
CA LEU A 69 -0.65 0.60 9.20
C LEU A 69 -0.38 1.19 7.81
N LEU A 70 0.75 1.89 7.64
CA LEU A 70 1.15 2.44 6.34
C LEU A 70 1.40 1.34 5.30
N ASN A 71 2.07 0.25 5.68
CA ASN A 71 2.32 -0.87 4.78
C ASN A 71 1.01 -1.54 4.34
N VAL A 72 0.07 -1.78 5.27
CA VAL A 72 -1.24 -2.33 4.95
C VAL A 72 -1.99 -1.40 3.98
N PHE A 73 -1.99 -0.09 4.25
CA PHE A 73 -2.65 0.89 3.39
C PHE A 73 -2.07 0.91 1.96
N ILE A 74 -0.74 0.89 1.82
CA ILE A 74 -0.06 0.83 0.51
C ILE A 74 -0.46 -0.44 -0.23
N ILE A 75 -0.47 -1.59 0.43
CA ILE A 75 -0.84 -2.87 -0.18
C ILE A 75 -2.30 -2.84 -0.65
N VAL A 76 -3.22 -2.31 0.15
CA VAL A 76 -4.63 -2.17 -0.23
C VAL A 76 -4.78 -1.34 -1.51
N ILE A 77 -4.12 -0.18 -1.58
CA ILE A 77 -4.15 0.66 -2.78
C ILE A 77 -3.56 -0.08 -3.98
N ALA A 78 -2.42 -0.74 -3.82
CA ALA A 78 -1.77 -1.49 -4.88
C ALA A 78 -2.67 -2.60 -5.44
N VAL A 79 -3.38 -3.33 -4.56
CA VAL A 79 -4.35 -4.35 -4.95
C VAL A 79 -5.52 -3.74 -5.71
N ILE A 80 -6.09 -2.63 -5.23
CA ILE A 80 -7.21 -1.95 -5.92
C ILE A 80 -6.79 -1.50 -7.32
N MET A 81 -5.60 -0.91 -7.45
CA MET A 81 -5.06 -0.48 -8.75
C MET A 81 -4.80 -1.66 -9.69
N PHE A 82 -4.27 -2.77 -9.16
CA PHE A 82 -4.05 -3.99 -9.92
C PHE A 82 -5.35 -4.61 -10.41
N LEU A 83 -6.39 -4.66 -9.56
CA LEU A 83 -7.72 -5.14 -9.92
C LEU A 83 -8.32 -4.29 -11.06
N GLY A 84 -8.17 -2.97 -10.98
CA GLY A 84 -8.59 -2.06 -12.05
C GLY A 84 -7.93 -2.33 -13.39
N GLN A 85 -6.69 -2.83 -13.38
CA GLN A 85 -5.96 -3.16 -14.59
C GLN A 85 -6.56 -4.39 -15.26
N ILE A 86 -6.87 -5.45 -14.52
CA ILE A 86 -7.51 -6.66 -15.08
C ILE A 86 -9.03 -6.50 -15.37
N GLY A 87 -9.54 -5.27 -15.43
CA GLY A 87 -10.91 -4.96 -15.81
C GLY A 87 -11.94 -4.98 -14.66
N VAL A 88 -11.50 -5.03 -13.40
CA VAL A 88 -12.41 -4.96 -12.24
C VAL A 88 -12.79 -3.50 -11.97
N GLU A 89 -14.08 -3.24 -11.76
CA GLU A 89 -14.54 -1.91 -11.40
C GLU A 89 -14.05 -1.49 -10.00
N ILE A 90 -13.31 -0.39 -9.95
CA ILE A 90 -12.73 0.14 -8.71
C ILE A 90 -13.80 0.80 -7.83
N GLY A 91 -14.87 1.34 -8.41
CA GLY A 91 -15.92 2.12 -7.72
C GLY A 91 -16.55 1.40 -6.52
N PRO A 92 -17.10 0.19 -6.71
CA PRO A 92 -17.66 -0.60 -5.60
C PRO A 92 -16.64 -0.93 -4.50
N ILE A 93 -15.39 -1.21 -4.87
CA ILE A 93 -14.32 -1.54 -3.92
C ILE A 93 -13.95 -0.30 -3.08
N LEU A 94 -13.83 0.87 -3.72
CA LEU A 94 -13.60 2.13 -3.01
C LEU A 94 -14.75 2.49 -2.07
N ALA A 95 -16.00 2.27 -2.49
CA ALA A 95 -17.16 2.50 -1.64
C ALA A 95 -17.14 1.60 -0.40
N ALA A 96 -16.86 0.30 -0.57
CA ALA A 96 -16.73 -0.64 0.53
C ALA A 96 -15.56 -0.28 1.48
N ALA A 97 -14.39 0.06 0.92
CA ALA A 97 -13.24 0.52 1.69
C ALA A 97 -13.56 1.78 2.51
N GLY A 98 -14.35 2.70 1.94
CA GLY A 98 -14.85 3.88 2.64
C GLY A 98 -15.71 3.53 3.85
N ILE A 99 -16.69 2.62 3.70
CA ILE A 99 -17.55 2.18 4.81
C ILE A 99 -16.73 1.48 5.91
N VAL A 100 -15.80 0.60 5.54
CA VAL A 100 -14.89 -0.07 6.49
C VAL A 100 -14.02 0.95 7.23
N GLY A 101 -13.50 1.96 6.52
CA GLY A 101 -12.72 3.05 7.11
C GLY A 101 -13.52 3.85 8.13
N LEU A 102 -14.77 4.20 7.80
CA LEU A 102 -15.69 4.89 8.72
C LEU A 102 -15.98 4.03 9.97
N ALA A 103 -16.29 2.75 9.79
CA ALA A 103 -16.55 1.82 10.88
C ALA A 103 -15.33 1.68 11.82
N SER A 104 -14.13 1.53 11.26
CA SER A 104 -12.88 1.49 12.04
C SER A 104 -12.62 2.81 12.76
N GLY A 105 -12.96 3.94 12.14
CA GLY A 105 -12.82 5.27 12.74
C GLY A 105 -13.75 5.46 13.95
N PHE A 106 -14.99 4.99 13.87
CA PHE A 106 -15.91 5.01 15.01
C PHE A 106 -15.50 4.03 16.12
N GLY A 107 -15.00 2.84 15.76
CA GLY A 107 -14.48 1.86 16.72
C GLY A 107 -13.20 2.29 17.45
N ALA A 108 -12.45 3.26 16.91
CA ALA A 108 -11.27 3.84 17.57
C ALA A 108 -11.61 4.95 18.57
N GLN A 109 -12.85 5.47 18.57
CA GLN A 109 -13.32 6.52 19.49
C GLN A 109 -14.00 5.96 20.75
N SER A 110 -14.47 4.71 20.70
CA SER A 110 -15.11 4.00 21.81
C SER A 110 -14.09 3.39 22.78
#